data_AF-A0A150AMQ2-F1
#
_entry.id   AF-A0A150AMQ2-F1
#
_cell.length_a   1.000
_cell.length_b   1.000
_cell.length_c   1.000
_cell.angle_alpha   90.00
_cell.angle_beta   90.00
_cell.angle_gamma   90.00
#
_symmetry.space_group_name_H-M   'P 1'
#
loop_
_entity.id
_entity.type
_entity.pdbx_description
1 polymer ?
#
loop_
_entity_poly.entity_id
_entity_poly.type
_entity_poly.pdbx_seq_one_letter_code
_entity_poly.pdbx_strand_id
1 'polypeptide(L)'
;MKNTIFALILIFIGITSCDKEESFELTNMRINHYQQPINNYELFTGMSYYIQEGDDIGSSNWTSFQHEIRGFEFEFGYVYDLTVEKEELENELIDHPNVIYTLRKINSKSKIDIETTFDLVLSIKYTNGYQALLKKDEFSNYYLLNSNIKIDCGDLYEQLSEKIENEEGIQGTFKHIDSQTIQLLKLN
;
A
#
# COMPACT_ATOMS: atom_id res chain seq x y z
N MET A 1 -54.74 -52.91 -40.34
CA MET A 1 -54.39 -52.86 -38.90
C MET A 1 -54.37 -51.41 -38.48
N LYS A 2 -55.16 -51.10 -37.45
CA LYS A 2 -55.57 -49.77 -37.01
C LYS A 2 -54.81 -49.45 -35.72
N ASN A 3 -54.26 -48.24 -35.59
CA ASN A 3 -54.34 -47.36 -34.41
C ASN A 3 -53.09 -46.47 -34.23
N THR A 4 -53.30 -45.20 -34.51
CA THR A 4 -52.64 -44.02 -33.92
C THR A 4 -52.83 -43.97 -32.40
N ILE A 5 -51.77 -43.69 -31.62
CA ILE A 5 -51.85 -43.03 -30.29
C ILE A 5 -50.64 -42.10 -30.08
N PHE A 6 -50.94 -40.99 -29.39
CA PHE A 6 -50.28 -39.71 -29.20
C PHE A 6 -49.34 -39.67 -27.96
N ALA A 7 -48.36 -38.76 -28.01
CA ALA A 7 -47.74 -37.95 -26.93
C ALA A 7 -47.07 -38.60 -25.69
N LEU A 8 -45.83 -38.15 -25.38
CA LEU A 8 -45.61 -37.27 -24.22
C LEU A 8 -44.26 -36.53 -24.30
N ILE A 9 -44.34 -35.25 -23.95
CA ILE A 9 -43.31 -34.25 -23.72
C ILE A 9 -42.28 -34.71 -22.68
N LEU A 10 -40.99 -34.47 -22.93
CA LEU A 10 -40.00 -34.20 -21.89
C LEU A 10 -39.11 -33.06 -22.35
N ILE A 11 -39.63 -31.86 -22.12
CA ILE A 11 -38.92 -30.60 -22.10
C ILE A 11 -37.86 -30.73 -21.00
N PHE A 12 -36.60 -30.95 -21.39
CA PHE A 12 -35.46 -30.76 -20.51
C PHE A 12 -35.11 -29.27 -20.59
N ILE A 13 -35.82 -28.44 -19.82
CA ILE A 13 -35.35 -27.10 -19.48
C ILE A 13 -34.08 -27.33 -18.64
N GLY A 14 -32.93 -27.28 -19.32
CA GLY A 14 -31.66 -27.05 -18.66
C GLY A 14 -31.71 -25.65 -18.07
N ILE A 15 -32.13 -25.54 -16.81
CA ILE A 15 -31.72 -24.46 -15.94
C ILE A 15 -30.20 -24.60 -15.78
N THR A 16 -29.45 -24.03 -16.72
CA THR A 16 -28.08 -23.63 -16.45
C THR A 16 -28.22 -22.52 -15.40
N SER A 17 -28.14 -22.90 -14.12
CA SER A 17 -27.80 -21.95 -13.07
C SER A 17 -26.49 -21.34 -13.53
N CYS A 18 -26.57 -20.11 -14.02
CA CYS A 18 -25.41 -19.30 -14.23
C CYS A 18 -24.97 -18.91 -12.83
N ASP A 19 -24.29 -19.82 -12.14
CA ASP A 19 -23.52 -19.48 -10.96
C ASP A 19 -22.47 -18.52 -11.52
N LYS A 20 -22.71 -17.22 -11.36
CA LYS A 20 -21.65 -16.23 -11.51
C LYS A 20 -20.66 -16.58 -10.41
N GLU A 21 -19.66 -17.39 -10.74
CA GLU A 21 -18.50 -17.55 -9.87
C GLU A 21 -17.92 -16.15 -9.69
N GLU A 22 -18.05 -15.60 -8.47
CA GLU A 22 -17.32 -14.40 -8.09
C GLU A 22 -15.83 -14.73 -8.28
N SER A 23 -15.24 -14.18 -9.34
CA SER A 23 -13.85 -14.43 -9.69
C SER A 23 -12.97 -13.54 -8.84
N PHE A 24 -12.59 -14.03 -7.67
CA PHE A 24 -11.52 -13.43 -6.89
C PHE A 24 -10.20 -14.17 -7.14
N GLU A 25 -9.10 -13.43 -7.13
CA GLU A 25 -7.75 -13.99 -7.21
C GLU A 25 -7.10 -13.94 -5.83
N LEU A 26 -6.45 -15.03 -5.42
CA LEU A 26 -5.58 -15.01 -4.25
C LEU A 26 -4.15 -14.68 -4.68
N THR A 27 -3.58 -13.64 -4.09
CA THR A 27 -2.18 -13.28 -4.27
C THR A 27 -1.43 -13.33 -2.94
N ASN A 28 -0.12 -13.54 -3.02
CA ASN A 28 0.78 -13.33 -1.90
C ASN A 28 1.36 -11.92 -1.98
N MET A 29 1.36 -11.21 -0.85
CA MET A 29 1.96 -9.89 -0.72
C MET A 29 2.96 -9.87 0.44
N ARG A 30 4.14 -9.31 0.21
CA ARG A 30 5.06 -8.93 1.28
C ARG A 30 4.95 -7.44 1.53
N ILE A 31 4.60 -7.04 2.75
CA ILE A 31 4.53 -5.63 3.18
C ILE A 31 5.83 -5.28 3.90
N ASN A 32 6.47 -4.19 3.48
CA ASN A 32 7.71 -3.71 4.09
C ASN A 32 7.46 -3.15 5.49
N HIS A 33 8.54 -2.99 6.26
CA HIS A 33 8.50 -2.53 7.64
C HIS A 33 8.28 -1.02 7.81
N TYR A 34 8.04 -0.31 6.72
CA TYR A 34 7.75 1.12 6.68
C TYR A 34 6.78 1.44 5.55
N GLN A 35 6.13 2.59 5.67
CA GLN A 35 5.25 3.16 4.64
C GLN A 35 5.90 4.42 4.08
N GLN A 36 5.55 4.78 2.84
CA GLN A 36 5.98 6.04 2.23
C GLN A 36 4.86 7.08 2.26
N PRO A 37 5.11 8.32 2.71
CA PRO A 37 4.13 9.38 2.60
C PRO A 37 3.86 9.69 1.11
N ILE A 38 2.60 9.88 0.76
CA ILE A 38 2.14 10.25 -0.57
C ILE A 38 1.21 11.46 -0.43
N ASN A 39 1.42 12.45 -1.30
CA ASN A 39 0.55 13.63 -1.40
C ASN A 39 0.13 13.83 -2.86
N ASN A 40 -0.69 12.92 -3.39
CA ASN A 40 -1.30 13.06 -4.70
C ASN A 40 -2.80 13.33 -4.52
N TYR A 41 -3.20 14.60 -4.64
CA TYR A 41 -4.60 15.01 -4.46
C TYR A 41 -5.58 14.39 -5.46
N GLU A 42 -5.09 13.90 -6.60
CA GLU A 42 -5.94 13.29 -7.64
C GLU A 42 -6.14 11.79 -7.43
N LEU A 43 -5.20 11.11 -6.76
CA LEU A 43 -5.21 9.65 -6.60
C LEU A 43 -5.29 9.21 -5.13
N PHE A 44 -4.34 9.66 -4.31
CA PHE A 44 -4.21 9.23 -2.92
C PHE A 44 -3.35 10.20 -2.11
N THR A 45 -3.86 10.58 -0.94
CA THR A 45 -3.11 11.35 0.06
C THR A 45 -3.10 10.57 1.36
N GLY A 46 -1.92 10.18 1.85
CA GLY A 46 -1.79 9.30 3.00
C GLY A 46 -0.43 8.61 3.10
N MET A 47 -0.38 7.50 3.82
CA MET A 47 0.78 6.61 3.89
C MET A 47 0.53 5.40 3.00
N SER A 48 1.36 5.19 1.98
CA SER A 48 1.28 4.03 1.10
C SER A 48 2.09 2.86 1.65
N TYR A 49 1.56 1.65 1.51
CA TYR A 49 2.36 0.45 1.76
C TYR A 49 3.46 0.35 0.72
N TYR A 50 4.61 -0.21 1.10
CA TYR A 50 5.65 -0.57 0.17
C TYR A 50 5.68 -2.09 0.09
N ILE A 51 5.39 -2.66 -1.08
CA ILE A 51 5.09 -4.09 -1.20
C ILE A 51 5.94 -4.79 -2.25
N GLN A 52 6.00 -6.11 -2.11
CA GLN A 52 6.32 -7.05 -3.19
C GLN A 52 5.12 -7.97 -3.37
N GLU A 53 4.84 -8.40 -4.59
CA GLU A 53 3.69 -9.24 -4.88
C GLU A 53 4.08 -10.43 -5.76
N GLY A 54 3.51 -11.60 -5.50
CA GLY A 54 3.68 -12.79 -6.32
C GLY A 54 5.16 -13.17 -6.46
N ASP A 55 5.64 -13.25 -7.70
CA ASP A 55 7.01 -13.67 -8.02
C ASP A 55 8.08 -12.62 -7.65
N ASP A 56 7.70 -11.37 -7.36
CA ASP A 56 8.64 -10.33 -6.91
C ASP A 56 9.03 -10.49 -5.43
N ILE A 57 8.35 -11.35 -4.67
CA ILE A 57 8.65 -11.58 -3.25
C ILE A 57 10.07 -12.12 -3.09
N GLY A 58 10.89 -11.39 -2.33
CA GLY A 58 12.30 -11.69 -2.11
C GLY A 58 13.26 -11.00 -3.09
N SER A 59 12.74 -10.26 -4.07
CA SER A 59 13.56 -9.41 -4.94
C SER A 59 13.99 -8.11 -4.23
N SER A 60 14.72 -7.24 -4.92
CA SER A 60 14.97 -5.86 -4.49
C SER A 60 13.90 -4.87 -4.95
N ASN A 61 12.92 -5.34 -5.71
CA ASN A 61 11.88 -4.50 -6.30
C ASN A 61 10.76 -4.34 -5.28
N TRP A 62 10.46 -3.09 -4.96
CA TRP A 62 9.38 -2.72 -4.07
C TRP A 62 8.56 -1.65 -4.75
N THR A 63 7.24 -1.73 -4.59
CA THR A 63 6.31 -0.84 -5.27
C THR A 63 5.40 -0.18 -4.24
N SER A 64 5.13 1.11 -4.44
CA SER A 64 4.13 1.83 -3.64
C SER A 64 2.75 1.25 -3.95
N PHE A 65 2.04 0.85 -2.90
CA PHE A 65 0.71 0.29 -2.97
C PHE A 65 -0.26 1.20 -2.22
N GLN A 66 -1.12 1.85 -2.99
CA GLN A 66 -1.99 2.96 -2.55
C GLN A 66 -3.43 2.49 -2.29
N HIS A 67 -3.62 1.20 -2.05
CA HIS A 67 -4.90 0.62 -1.69
C HIS A 67 -4.91 0.18 -0.23
N GLU A 68 -6.09 0.28 0.38
CA GLU A 68 -6.36 -0.36 1.67
C GLU A 68 -6.42 -1.88 1.49
N ILE A 69 -5.87 -2.62 2.46
CA ILE A 69 -6.09 -4.06 2.59
C ILE A 69 -7.08 -4.25 3.75
N ARG A 70 -8.33 -4.55 3.44
CA ARG A 70 -9.39 -4.64 4.45
C ARG A 70 -9.06 -5.73 5.47
N GLY A 71 -9.16 -5.38 6.76
CA GLY A 71 -8.86 -6.28 7.87
C GLY A 71 -7.37 -6.44 8.18
N PHE A 72 -6.49 -5.68 7.51
CA PHE A 72 -5.07 -5.62 7.84
C PHE A 72 -4.72 -4.35 8.62
N GLU A 73 -4.21 -4.54 9.83
CA GLU A 73 -3.69 -3.46 10.67
C GLU A 73 -2.16 -3.48 10.64
N PHE A 74 -1.58 -2.43 10.06
CA PHE A 74 -0.14 -2.31 9.90
C PHE A 74 0.53 -1.78 11.16
N GLU A 75 1.65 -2.38 11.54
CA GLU A 75 2.53 -1.87 12.59
C GLU A 75 3.91 -1.53 12.03
N PHE A 76 4.33 -0.28 12.26
CA PHE A 76 5.64 0.20 11.84
C PHE A 76 6.77 -0.64 12.47
N GLY A 77 7.79 -0.99 11.68
CA GLY A 77 8.90 -1.84 12.11
C GLY A 77 8.66 -3.36 11.96
N TYR A 78 7.58 -3.79 11.31
CA TYR A 78 7.32 -5.20 11.00
C TYR A 78 7.21 -5.46 9.51
N VAL A 79 7.90 -6.49 9.02
CA VAL A 79 7.64 -7.07 7.70
C VAL A 79 6.53 -8.10 7.83
N TYR A 80 5.61 -8.12 6.88
CA TYR A 80 4.50 -9.06 6.82
C TYR A 80 4.53 -9.83 5.52
N ASP A 81 4.26 -11.13 5.57
CA ASP A 81 3.83 -11.89 4.39
C ASP A 81 2.34 -12.20 4.56
N LEU A 82 1.54 -11.83 3.58
CA LEU A 82 0.09 -11.89 3.59
C LEU A 82 -0.40 -12.75 2.42
N THR A 83 -1.52 -13.45 2.63
CA THR A 83 -2.38 -13.92 1.55
C THR A 83 -3.54 -12.94 1.46
N VAL A 84 -3.71 -12.32 0.29
CA VAL A 84 -4.69 -11.28 0.03
C VAL A 84 -5.59 -11.73 -1.11
N GLU A 85 -6.90 -11.52 -0.93
CA GLU A 85 -7.86 -11.68 -1.99
C GLU A 85 -8.00 -10.37 -2.76
N LYS A 86 -7.96 -10.48 -4.10
CA LYS A 86 -8.26 -9.42 -5.06
C LYS A 86 -9.60 -9.70 -5.70
N GLU A 87 -10.52 -8.77 -5.55
CA GLU A 87 -11.81 -8.81 -6.22
C GLU A 87 -11.87 -7.62 -7.20
N GLU A 88 -11.93 -7.92 -8.49
CA GLU A 88 -12.17 -6.90 -9.52
C GLU A 88 -13.67 -6.58 -9.55
N LEU A 89 -14.02 -5.32 -9.25
CA LEU A 89 -15.38 -4.86 -9.41
C LEU A 89 -15.59 -4.40 -10.86
N GLU A 90 -16.46 -5.10 -11.59
CA GLU A 90 -16.93 -4.64 -12.89
C GLU A 90 -17.53 -3.23 -12.74
N ASN A 91 -16.94 -2.25 -13.43
CA ASN A 91 -17.51 -0.93 -13.55
C ASN A 91 -17.36 -0.42 -14.98
N GLU A 92 -18.45 -0.45 -15.74
CA GLU A 92 -18.50 -0.02 -17.14
C GLU A 92 -18.22 1.49 -17.34
N LEU A 93 -18.19 2.29 -16.27
CA LEU A 93 -18.12 3.75 -16.32
C LEU A 93 -16.75 4.36 -15.97
N ILE A 94 -15.79 3.58 -15.48
CA ILE A 94 -14.48 4.08 -15.03
C ILE A 94 -13.36 3.38 -15.80
N ASP A 95 -12.44 4.17 -16.36
CA ASP A 95 -11.27 3.71 -17.15
C ASP A 95 -10.13 3.14 -16.25
N HIS A 96 -10.47 2.69 -15.04
CA HIS A 96 -9.53 2.12 -14.07
C HIS A 96 -10.22 0.98 -13.30
N PRO A 97 -9.58 -0.19 -13.19
CA PRO A 97 -10.15 -1.31 -12.46
C PRO A 97 -10.32 -0.93 -10.98
N ASN A 98 -11.54 -1.11 -10.47
CA ASN A 98 -11.83 -0.91 -9.06
C ASN A 98 -11.57 -2.24 -8.34
N VAL A 99 -10.38 -2.37 -7.74
CA VAL A 99 -9.96 -3.61 -7.08
C VAL A 99 -10.10 -3.48 -5.57
N ILE A 100 -10.82 -4.41 -4.95
CA ILE A 100 -10.86 -4.57 -3.50
C ILE A 100 -9.81 -5.57 -3.07
N TYR A 101 -9.03 -5.21 -2.06
CA TYR A 101 -8.06 -6.08 -1.41
C TYR A 101 -8.55 -6.46 -0.01
N THR A 102 -8.72 -7.75 0.24
CA THR A 102 -9.16 -8.26 1.55
C THR A 102 -8.13 -9.22 2.12
N LEU A 103 -7.70 -8.98 3.38
CA LEU A 103 -6.80 -9.89 4.06
C LEU A 103 -7.49 -11.25 4.26
N ARG A 104 -6.86 -12.31 3.75
CA ARG A 104 -7.29 -13.68 4.02
C ARG A 104 -6.45 -14.32 5.12
N LYS A 105 -5.14 -14.05 5.13
CA LYS A 105 -4.24 -14.63 6.12
C LYS A 105 -2.96 -13.82 6.29
N ILE A 106 -2.50 -13.69 7.55
CA ILE A 106 -1.11 -13.30 7.84
C ILE A 106 -0.28 -14.58 7.85
N ASN A 107 0.56 -14.77 6.83
CA ASN A 107 1.45 -15.92 6.71
C ASN A 107 2.65 -15.79 7.67
N SER A 108 3.20 -14.57 7.79
CA SER A 108 4.22 -14.25 8.78
C SER A 108 4.17 -12.77 9.16
N LYS A 109 4.67 -12.48 10.37
CA LYS A 109 4.93 -11.14 10.89
C LYS A 109 6.26 -11.18 11.60
N SER A 110 7.21 -10.33 11.21
CA SER A 110 8.57 -10.35 11.75
C SER A 110 9.05 -8.93 12.02
N LYS A 111 9.48 -8.68 13.26
CA LYS A 111 10.08 -7.41 13.65
C LYS A 111 11.47 -7.31 13.02
N ILE A 112 11.76 -6.18 12.38
CA ILE A 112 13.11 -5.94 11.87
C ILE A 112 14.09 -5.58 12.99
N ASP A 113 15.38 -5.76 12.72
CA ASP A 113 16.42 -5.24 13.59
C ASP A 113 16.39 -3.71 13.59
N ILE A 114 16.57 -3.08 14.75
CA ILE A 114 16.52 -1.63 14.90
C ILE A 114 17.64 -0.92 14.12
N GLU A 115 18.74 -1.62 13.84
CA GLU A 115 19.84 -1.14 13.02
C GLU A 115 19.58 -1.30 11.51
N THR A 116 18.43 -1.88 11.12
CA THR A 116 18.02 -1.94 9.71
C THR A 116 17.74 -0.55 9.19
N THR A 117 18.50 -0.13 8.17
CA THR A 117 18.33 1.17 7.53
C THR A 117 17.40 1.09 6.33
N PHE A 118 16.68 2.17 6.06
CA PHE A 118 15.79 2.29 4.92
C PHE A 118 15.72 3.74 4.42
N ASP A 119 15.40 3.93 3.15
CA ASP A 119 15.31 5.25 2.54
C ASP A 119 13.85 5.70 2.43
N LEU A 120 13.62 6.98 2.77
CA LEU A 120 12.34 7.65 2.52
C LEU A 120 12.57 8.87 1.63
N VAL A 121 11.68 9.01 0.66
CA VAL A 121 11.51 10.27 -0.07
C VAL A 121 10.66 11.18 0.79
N LEU A 122 11.19 12.37 1.11
CA LEU A 122 10.54 13.35 1.99
C LEU A 122 10.01 14.56 1.22
N SER A 123 9.99 14.51 -0.11
CA SER A 123 9.48 15.60 -0.95
C SER A 123 8.97 15.11 -2.30
N ILE A 124 8.02 15.83 -2.90
CA ILE A 124 7.53 15.58 -4.25
C ILE A 124 7.92 16.76 -5.14
N LYS A 125 8.41 16.45 -6.34
CA LYS A 125 8.72 17.45 -7.36
C LYS A 125 7.45 17.89 -8.10
N TYR A 126 7.15 19.18 -8.07
CA TYR A 126 6.14 19.83 -8.91
C TYR A 126 6.82 20.72 -9.96
N THR A 127 6.01 21.38 -10.80
CA THR A 127 6.52 22.28 -11.84
C THR A 127 7.23 23.51 -11.28
N ASN A 128 6.88 23.94 -10.07
CA ASN A 128 7.35 25.19 -9.45
C ASN A 128 8.34 24.99 -8.30
N GLY A 129 8.71 23.75 -7.96
CA GLY A 129 9.58 23.46 -6.82
C GLY A 129 9.33 22.07 -6.25
N TYR A 130 9.88 21.81 -5.06
CA TYR A 130 9.56 20.62 -4.29
C TYR A 130 8.64 20.95 -3.12
N GLN A 131 7.66 20.08 -2.88
CA GLN A 131 6.84 20.14 -1.67
C GLN A 131 7.31 19.09 -0.68
N ALA A 132 7.58 19.48 0.56
CA ALA A 132 7.92 18.53 1.62
C ALA A 132 6.73 17.62 1.99
N LEU A 133 7.03 16.35 2.22
CA LEU A 133 6.13 15.32 2.73
C LEU A 133 6.26 15.17 4.24
N LEU A 134 6.37 16.30 4.93
CA LEU A 134 6.59 16.41 6.35
C LEU A 134 5.59 17.39 6.96
N LYS A 135 5.18 17.15 8.22
CA LYS A 135 4.47 18.14 9.04
C LYS A 135 5.36 18.55 10.21
N LYS A 136 5.27 19.82 10.60
CA LYS A 136 5.95 20.39 11.77
C LYS A 136 4.92 20.72 12.84
N ASP A 137 5.18 20.34 14.09
CA ASP A 137 4.33 20.73 15.23
C ASP A 137 4.73 22.09 15.83
N GLU A 138 3.97 22.56 16.82
CA GLU A 138 4.22 23.83 17.52
C GLU A 138 5.56 23.85 18.27
N PHE A 139 6.10 22.67 18.61
CA PHE A 139 7.39 22.49 19.26
C PHE A 139 8.53 22.25 18.27
N SER A 140 8.27 22.50 16.98
CA SER A 140 9.24 22.37 15.90
C SER A 140 9.75 20.94 15.65
N ASN A 141 9.02 19.90 16.10
CA ASN A 141 9.31 18.51 15.74
C ASN A 141 8.75 18.19 14.35
N TYR A 142 9.49 17.40 13.58
CA TYR A 142 9.05 16.88 12.29
C TYR A 142 8.38 15.51 12.40
N TYR A 143 7.36 15.28 11.60
CA TYR A 143 6.69 14.00 11.41
C TYR A 143 6.47 13.74 9.92
N LEU A 144 6.39 12.48 9.51
CA LEU A 144 5.96 12.14 8.15
C LEU A 144 4.52 12.64 7.94
N LEU A 145 4.27 13.26 6.78
CA LEU A 145 2.96 13.79 6.42
C LEU A 145 1.89 12.68 6.51
N ASN A 146 0.69 13.04 6.99
CA ASN A 146 -0.43 12.11 7.17
C ASN A 146 -0.17 10.92 8.10
N SER A 147 0.80 11.03 9.00
CA SER A 147 1.09 10.00 10.02
C SER A 147 1.38 10.61 11.39
N ASN A 148 1.57 9.77 12.40
CA ASN A 148 2.13 10.16 13.69
C ASN A 148 3.59 9.71 13.87
N ILE A 149 4.27 9.34 12.77
CA ILE A 149 5.66 8.90 12.82
C ILE A 149 6.56 10.13 12.97
N LYS A 150 7.17 10.27 14.14
CA LYS A 150 8.11 11.33 14.48
C LYS A 150 9.46 11.06 13.84
N ILE A 151 10.12 12.12 13.37
CA ILE A 151 11.50 12.08 12.91
C ILE A 151 12.41 12.69 13.98
N ASP A 152 13.26 11.87 14.56
CA ASP A 152 14.43 12.34 15.29
C ASP A 152 15.50 12.76 14.30
N CYS A 153 15.68 14.08 14.16
CA CYS A 153 16.60 14.66 13.20
C CYS A 153 18.04 14.75 13.71
N GLY A 154 18.26 14.66 15.04
CA GLY A 154 19.57 14.91 15.66
C GLY A 154 20.27 16.17 15.11
N ASP A 155 21.54 16.02 14.77
CA ASP A 155 22.38 17.11 14.23
C ASP A 155 22.00 17.52 12.78
N LEU A 156 21.11 16.78 12.10
CA LEU A 156 20.66 17.06 10.74
C LEU A 156 19.43 17.97 10.70
N TYR A 157 18.94 18.45 11.85
CA TYR A 157 17.75 19.29 11.95
C TYR A 157 17.84 20.56 11.09
N GLU A 158 18.89 21.36 11.26
CA GLU A 158 19.06 22.63 10.55
C GLU A 158 19.16 22.40 9.03
N GLN A 159 19.91 21.37 8.62
CA GLN A 159 20.05 21.01 7.21
C GLN A 159 18.71 20.57 6.60
N LEU A 160 17.90 19.80 7.33
CA LEU A 160 16.56 19.42 6.88
C LEU A 160 15.65 20.66 6.77
N SER A 161 15.66 21.56 7.75
CA SER A 161 14.84 22.78 7.73
C SER A 161 15.19 23.66 6.54
N GLU A 162 16.48 23.89 6.28
CA GLU A 162 16.96 24.68 5.15
C GLU A 162 16.51 24.08 3.81
N LYS A 163 16.62 22.76 3.62
CA LYS A 163 16.15 22.08 2.41
C LYS A 163 14.64 22.23 2.19
N ILE A 164 13.85 22.19 3.26
CA ILE A 164 12.39 22.41 3.18
C ILE A 164 12.09 23.86 2.77
N GLU A 165 12.75 24.83 3.40
CA GLU A 165 12.56 26.27 3.13
C GLU A 165 12.97 26.66 1.71
N ASN A 166 14.01 26.02 1.18
CA ASN A 166 14.50 26.25 -0.18
C ASN A 166 13.77 25.39 -1.25
N GLU A 167 12.71 24.67 -0.87
CA GLU A 167 11.95 23.80 -1.77
C GLU A 167 12.84 22.83 -2.56
N GLU A 168 13.83 22.23 -1.89
CA GLU A 168 14.76 21.27 -2.50
C GLU A 168 14.19 19.84 -2.50
N GLY A 169 14.74 18.99 -3.37
CA GLY A 169 14.52 17.56 -3.31
C GLY A 169 15.15 16.97 -2.05
N ILE A 170 14.36 16.23 -1.28
CA ILE A 170 14.74 15.62 -0.02
C ILE A 170 14.50 14.11 -0.08
N GLN A 171 15.58 13.36 0.06
CA GLN A 171 15.55 11.94 0.40
C GLN A 171 16.43 11.76 1.63
N GLY A 172 16.03 10.88 2.53
CA GLY A 172 16.80 10.56 3.73
C GLY A 172 16.96 9.07 3.92
N THR A 173 18.04 8.69 4.60
CA THR A 173 18.25 7.33 5.12
C THR A 173 17.93 7.34 6.61
N PHE A 174 17.14 6.37 7.03
CA PHE A 174 16.57 6.29 8.37
C PHE A 174 16.83 4.94 9.02
N LYS A 175 16.70 4.89 10.33
CA LYS A 175 16.45 3.65 11.08
C LYS A 175 15.30 3.84 12.07
N HIS A 176 14.73 2.74 12.53
CA HIS A 176 13.68 2.79 13.56
C HIS A 176 14.30 3.17 14.90
N ILE A 177 13.55 3.84 15.78
CA ILE A 177 13.86 3.96 17.21
C ILE A 177 12.84 3.15 18.00
N ASP A 178 11.56 3.33 17.65
CA ASP A 178 10.44 2.59 18.19
C ASP A 178 9.32 2.49 17.13
N SER A 179 8.11 2.07 17.52
CA SER A 179 6.98 1.90 16.59
C SER A 179 6.39 3.21 16.05
N GLN A 180 6.82 4.37 16.53
CA GLN A 180 6.32 5.69 16.16
C GLN A 180 7.43 6.72 15.92
N THR A 181 8.70 6.32 16.01
CA THR A 181 9.84 7.24 15.86
C THR A 181 10.91 6.63 14.97
N ILE A 182 11.43 7.42 14.03
CA ILE A 182 12.54 7.08 13.16
C ILE A 182 13.66 8.10 13.31
N GLN A 183 14.91 7.65 13.23
CA GLN A 183 16.09 8.51 13.27
C GLN A 183 16.55 8.82 11.84
N LEU A 184 16.73 10.09 11.51
CA LEU A 184 17.39 10.51 10.28
C LEU A 184 18.90 10.34 10.44
N LEU A 185 19.50 9.48 9.63
CA LEU A 185 20.94 9.18 9.66
C LEU A 185 21.71 9.98 8.61
N LYS A 186 21.06 10.29 7.48
CA LYS A 186 21.67 10.96 6.34
C LYS A 186 20.61 11.64 5.47
N LEU A 187 20.94 12.81 4.94
CA LEU A 187 20.22 13.44 3.83
C LEU A 187 21.00 13.20 2.53
N ASN A 188 20.29 12.80 1.48
CA ASN A 188 20.82 12.50 0.16
C ASN A 188 20.50 13.60 -0.85
#